data_AF-A0A8C4Q3V9-F1
#
_entry.id   AF-A0A8C4Q3V9-F1
#
_cell.length_a   1.000
_cell.length_b   1.000
_cell.length_c   1.000
_cell.angle_alpha   90.00
_cell.angle_beta   90.00
_cell.angle_gamma   90.00
#
_symmetry.space_group_name_H-M   'P 1'
#
loop_
_entity.id
_entity.type
_entity.pdbx_description
1 polymer ?
#
loop_
_entity_poly.entity_id
_entity_poly.type
_entity_poly.pdbx_seq_one_letter_code
_entity_poly.pdbx_strand_id
1 'polypeptide(L)'
;MESGKDILVPDLLAFVKAFECKLRLWEHQLNQNKFTHFARLAELRPTPAACRRYAAALSELRGEFERRFKDVCACEKEFKLFSSPFDVDSVDVADDLQLELIELQCSESHRTKFALLSPMKFWHSLSASSAFPALVREALRLASLFGSTYSCEQLFSRTKLKKNKTRAQLTDAHLQDVLLLASSSIKPDIDSLSASKNHQPSH
;
A
#
# COMPACT_ATOMS: atom_id res chain seq x y z
N MET A 1 -2.08 -14.84 -9.92
CA MET A 1 -2.06 -13.37 -9.74
C MET A 1 -1.76 -13.09 -8.27
N GLU A 2 -0.48 -12.95 -7.93
CA GLU A 2 0.00 -12.72 -6.55
C GLU A 2 0.40 -11.25 -6.30
N SER A 3 0.16 -10.37 -7.28
CA SER A 3 0.75 -9.02 -7.35
C SER A 3 0.10 -7.95 -6.45
N GLY A 4 -0.30 -8.29 -5.22
CA GLY A 4 -0.96 -7.34 -4.32
C GLY A 4 -0.88 -7.64 -2.82
N LYS A 5 -0.29 -8.76 -2.41
CA LYS A 5 0.01 -9.01 -1.00
C LYS A 5 1.22 -8.17 -0.58
N ASP A 6 1.09 -7.47 0.53
CA ASP A 6 2.17 -6.76 1.23
C ASP A 6 2.78 -5.55 0.49
N ILE A 7 2.08 -4.96 -0.49
CA ILE A 7 2.51 -3.70 -1.11
C ILE A 7 2.14 -2.53 -0.19
N LEU A 8 3.14 -1.77 0.25
CA LEU A 8 2.94 -0.59 1.07
C LEU A 8 2.74 0.65 0.18
N VAL A 9 2.10 1.69 0.73
CA VAL A 9 1.88 2.95 0.00
C VAL A 9 3.16 3.58 -0.59
N PRO A 10 4.32 3.57 0.12
CA PRO A 10 5.57 4.08 -0.46
C PRO A 10 6.00 3.34 -1.74
N ASP A 11 5.77 2.02 -1.81
CA ASP A 11 6.10 1.22 -2.99
C ASP A 11 5.24 1.62 -4.19
N LEU A 12 3.95 1.91 -3.94
CA LEU A 12 3.03 2.36 -4.98
C LEU A 12 3.33 3.75 -5.47
N LEU A 13 3.71 4.65 -4.56
CA LEU A 13 4.18 5.97 -4.93
C LEU A 13 5.41 5.87 -5.84
N ALA A 14 6.34 4.96 -5.56
CA ALA A 14 7.48 4.71 -6.43
C ALA A 14 7.06 4.22 -7.83
N PHE A 15 6.07 3.32 -7.93
CA PHE A 15 5.53 2.89 -9.21
C PHE A 15 4.86 4.02 -10.01
N VAL A 16 4.07 4.86 -9.33
CA VAL A 16 3.42 6.04 -9.93
C VAL A 16 4.48 6.99 -10.49
N LYS A 17 5.47 7.37 -9.68
CA LYS A 17 6.57 8.24 -10.10
C LYS A 17 7.37 7.67 -11.26
N ALA A 18 7.68 6.38 -11.21
CA ALA A 18 8.38 5.72 -12.31
C ALA A 18 7.56 5.75 -13.61
N PHE A 19 6.24 5.59 -13.52
CA PHE A 19 5.36 5.68 -14.68
C PHE A 19 5.26 7.10 -15.23
N GLU A 20 5.12 8.12 -14.38
CA GLU A 20 5.14 9.54 -14.79
C GLU A 20 6.46 9.90 -15.50
N CYS A 21 7.60 9.45 -14.97
CA CYS A 21 8.91 9.60 -15.61
C CYS A 21 8.96 8.94 -17.00
N LYS A 22 8.38 7.75 -17.16
CA LYS A 22 8.26 7.08 -18.46
C LYS A 22 7.38 7.87 -19.42
N LEU A 23 6.22 8.37 -18.98
CA LEU A 23 5.33 9.20 -19.80
C LEU A 23 6.06 10.44 -20.32
N ARG A 24 6.80 11.14 -19.45
CA ARG A 24 7.61 12.30 -19.83
C ARG A 24 8.70 11.94 -20.85
N LEU A 25 9.39 10.82 -20.66
CA LEU A 25 10.39 10.35 -21.61
C LEU A 25 9.77 10.04 -22.98
N TRP A 26 8.65 9.32 -23.00
CA TRP A 26 7.97 8.94 -24.23
C TRP A 26 7.39 10.13 -24.98
N GLU A 27 6.82 11.11 -24.28
CA GLU A 27 6.39 12.39 -24.87
C GLU A 27 7.56 13.09 -25.59
N HIS A 28 8.71 13.19 -24.91
CA HIS A 28 9.91 13.80 -25.49
C HIS A 28 10.40 13.04 -26.74
N GLN A 29 10.44 11.71 -26.67
CA GLN A 29 10.85 10.86 -27.78
C GLN A 29 9.90 10.96 -28.98
N LEU A 30 8.58 11.00 -28.75
CA LEU A 30 7.59 11.17 -29.82
C LEU A 30 7.73 12.52 -30.53
N ASN A 31 7.99 13.59 -29.78
CA ASN A 31 8.26 14.91 -30.36
C ASN A 31 9.53 14.96 -31.23
N GLN A 32 10.47 14.03 -30.99
CA GLN A 32 11.68 13.84 -31.79
C GLN A 32 11.54 12.77 -32.89
N ASN A 33 10.35 12.18 -33.06
CA ASN A 33 10.13 11.02 -33.94
C ASN A 33 11.05 9.82 -33.62
N LYS A 34 11.39 9.65 -32.34
CA LYS A 34 12.20 8.54 -31.84
C LYS A 34 11.29 7.48 -31.22
N PHE A 35 11.41 6.24 -31.69
CA PHE A 35 10.51 5.14 -31.31
C PHE A 35 11.21 4.00 -30.56
N THR A 36 12.31 4.28 -29.87
CA THR A 36 13.18 3.27 -29.23
C THR A 36 12.43 2.31 -28.31
N HIS A 37 11.36 2.76 -27.64
CA HIS A 37 10.55 1.93 -26.74
C HIS A 37 9.21 1.49 -27.34
N PHE A 38 8.95 1.78 -28.61
CA PHE A 38 7.71 1.43 -29.31
C PHE A 38 8.01 0.78 -30.66
N ALA A 39 8.52 -0.46 -30.65
CA ALA A 39 8.93 -1.18 -31.86
C ALA A 39 7.83 -1.25 -32.93
N ARG A 40 6.58 -1.59 -32.52
CA ARG A 40 5.43 -1.60 -33.43
C ARG A 40 5.12 -0.22 -34.02
N LEU A 41 5.29 0.84 -33.25
CA LEU A 41 5.09 2.20 -33.76
C LEU A 41 6.19 2.58 -34.76
N ALA A 42 7.42 2.12 -34.53
CA ALA A 42 8.52 2.30 -35.48
C ALA A 42 8.24 1.62 -36.83
N GLU A 43 7.65 0.42 -36.82
CA GLU A 43 7.23 -0.31 -38.03
C GLU A 43 6.16 0.47 -38.82
N LEU A 44 5.22 1.11 -38.12
CA LEU A 44 4.10 1.85 -38.73
C LEU A 44 4.51 3.19 -39.36
N ARG A 45 5.70 3.71 -39.04
CA ARG A 45 6.25 4.98 -39.56
C ARG A 45 5.23 6.14 -39.52
N PRO A 46 4.72 6.50 -38.33
CA PRO A 46 3.70 7.54 -38.19
C PRO A 46 4.17 8.90 -38.71
N THR A 47 3.24 9.70 -39.20
CA THR A 47 3.53 11.07 -39.63
C THR A 47 3.88 11.97 -38.44
N PRO A 48 4.64 13.05 -38.63
CA PRO A 48 4.93 14.01 -37.55
C PRO A 48 3.68 14.60 -36.88
N ALA A 49 2.58 14.74 -37.63
CA ALA A 49 1.30 15.19 -37.08
C ALA A 49 0.69 14.15 -36.12
N ALA A 50 0.76 12.85 -36.47
CA ALA A 50 0.34 11.77 -35.58
C ALA A 50 1.22 11.70 -34.32
N CYS A 51 2.54 11.84 -34.46
CA CYS A 51 3.47 11.89 -33.33
C CYS A 51 3.12 13.01 -32.34
N ARG A 52 2.83 14.23 -32.82
CA ARG A 52 2.38 15.34 -31.98
C ARG A 52 1.07 15.02 -31.23
N ARG A 53 0.12 14.34 -31.89
CA ARG A 53 -1.13 13.93 -31.24
C ARG A 53 -0.90 12.89 -30.15
N TYR A 54 -0.02 11.92 -30.37
CA TYR A 54 0.36 10.94 -29.36
C TYR A 54 1.09 11.60 -28.18
N ALA A 55 2.01 12.52 -28.46
CA ALA A 55 2.71 13.28 -27.42
C ALA A 55 1.72 14.09 -26.57
N ALA A 56 0.75 14.76 -27.19
CA ALA A 56 -0.31 15.48 -26.48
C ALA A 56 -1.14 14.55 -25.58
N ALA A 57 -1.52 13.36 -26.06
CA ALA A 57 -2.26 12.38 -25.26
C ALA A 57 -1.43 11.86 -24.06
N LEU A 58 -0.12 11.67 -24.21
CA LEU A 58 0.75 11.32 -23.09
C LEU A 58 0.90 12.46 -22.08
N SER A 59 0.92 13.71 -22.55
CA SER A 59 0.98 14.90 -21.71
C SER A 59 -0.29 15.03 -20.85
N GLU A 60 -1.46 14.84 -21.47
CA GLU A 60 -2.75 14.84 -20.77
C GLU A 60 -2.85 13.69 -19.76
N LEU A 61 -2.41 12.47 -20.15
CA LEU A 61 -2.37 11.34 -19.24
C LEU A 61 -1.45 11.60 -18.05
N ARG A 62 -0.27 12.19 -18.26
CA ARG A 62 0.62 12.58 -17.16
C ARG A 62 -0.08 13.58 -16.23
N GLY A 63 -0.73 14.60 -16.78
CA GLY A 63 -1.47 15.58 -15.99
C GLY A 63 -2.57 14.95 -15.13
N GLU A 64 -3.26 13.92 -15.65
CA GLU A 64 -4.23 13.15 -14.86
C GLU A 64 -3.58 12.34 -13.73
N PHE A 65 -2.39 11.78 -13.92
CA PHE A 65 -1.64 11.12 -12.84
C PHE A 65 -1.22 12.14 -11.77
N GLU A 66 -0.61 13.25 -12.17
CA GLU A 66 -0.20 14.33 -11.25
C GLU A 66 -1.39 14.84 -10.43
N ARG A 67 -2.55 15.00 -11.08
CA ARG A 67 -3.79 15.44 -10.41
C ARG A 67 -4.33 14.39 -9.44
N ARG A 68 -4.37 13.12 -9.81
CA ARG A 68 -4.98 12.03 -9.02
C ARG A 68 -4.13 11.58 -7.85
N PHE A 69 -2.82 11.73 -7.92
CA PHE A 69 -1.88 11.31 -6.86
C PHE A 69 -1.29 12.49 -6.08
N LYS A 70 -1.81 13.71 -6.29
CA LYS A 70 -1.30 14.95 -5.66
C LYS A 70 -1.26 14.88 -4.14
N ASP A 71 -2.32 14.34 -3.54
CA ASP A 71 -2.49 14.13 -2.10
C ASP A 71 -1.49 13.09 -1.57
N VAL A 72 -1.34 11.96 -2.26
CA VAL A 72 -0.37 10.92 -1.90
C VAL A 72 1.06 11.47 -1.99
N CYS A 73 1.38 12.24 -3.02
CA CYS A 73 2.67 12.91 -3.16
C CYS A 73 2.93 13.93 -2.05
N ALA A 74 1.89 14.59 -1.52
CA ALA A 74 2.05 15.53 -0.40
C ALA A 74 2.51 14.83 0.89
N CYS A 75 2.13 13.55 1.07
CA CYS A 75 2.53 12.71 2.21
C CYS A 75 3.90 12.02 2.02
N GLU A 76 4.66 12.34 0.95
CA GLU A 76 5.92 11.65 0.65
C GLU A 76 6.93 11.71 1.79
N LYS A 77 7.02 12.85 2.50
CA LYS A 77 7.92 13.00 3.65
C LYS A 77 7.57 12.02 4.77
N GLU A 78 6.28 11.85 5.05
CA GLU A 78 5.78 10.89 6.05
C GLU A 78 6.13 9.45 5.62
N PHE A 79 5.93 9.12 4.34
CA PHE A 79 6.31 7.81 3.81
C PHE A 79 7.80 7.53 3.93
N LYS A 80 8.64 8.55 3.74
CA LYS A 80 10.10 8.44 3.90
C LYS A 80 10.50 8.21 5.35
N LEU A 81 9.80 8.83 6.31
CA LEU A 81 10.01 8.54 7.74
C LEU A 81 9.75 7.07 8.06
N PHE A 82 8.72 6.49 7.45
CA PHE A 82 8.43 5.07 7.63
C PHE A 82 9.42 4.14 6.92
N SER A 83 9.79 4.42 5.66
CA SER A 83 10.56 3.52 4.81
C SER A 83 12.07 3.68 4.94
N SER A 84 12.55 4.83 5.40
CA SER A 84 13.97 5.16 5.56
C SER A 84 14.18 6.17 6.70
N PRO A 85 13.80 5.86 7.95
CA PRO A 85 13.88 6.81 9.08
C PRO A 85 15.29 7.35 9.32
N PHE A 86 16.34 6.63 8.91
CA PHE A 86 17.73 7.03 9.09
C PHE A 86 18.26 8.05 8.07
N ASP A 87 17.49 8.34 7.01
CA ASP A 87 17.84 9.27 5.92
C ASP A 87 16.89 10.49 5.85
N VAL A 88 16.10 10.68 6.91
CA VAL A 88 15.17 11.81 7.06
C VAL A 88 15.81 12.88 7.92
N ASP A 89 15.70 14.14 7.51
CA ASP A 89 16.12 15.24 8.35
C ASP A 89 15.14 15.43 9.51
N SER A 90 15.65 15.47 10.74
CA SER A 90 14.85 15.71 11.93
C SER A 90 14.09 17.04 11.90
N VAL A 91 14.54 18.05 11.15
CA VAL A 91 13.80 19.33 11.05
C VAL A 91 12.59 19.26 10.11
N ASP A 92 12.51 18.22 9.28
CA ASP A 92 11.45 18.04 8.28
C ASP A 92 10.24 17.25 8.80
N VAL A 93 10.30 16.74 10.04
CA VAL A 93 9.22 15.96 10.68
C VAL A 93 8.46 16.79 11.71
N ALA A 94 7.28 16.31 12.10
CA ALA A 94 6.45 16.96 13.13
C ALA A 94 7.23 17.13 14.45
N ASP A 95 7.03 18.26 15.12
CA ASP A 95 7.78 18.68 16.30
C ASP A 95 7.80 17.61 17.42
N ASP A 96 6.70 16.87 17.58
CA ASP A 96 6.57 15.81 18.59
C ASP A 96 7.38 14.54 18.27
N LEU A 97 7.92 14.42 17.05
CA LEU A 97 8.71 13.28 16.58
C LEU A 97 10.22 13.56 16.58
N GLN A 98 10.64 14.83 16.60
CA GLN A 98 12.03 15.23 16.30
C GLN A 98 13.03 14.63 17.28
N LEU A 99 12.75 14.70 18.59
CA LEU A 99 13.65 14.18 19.63
C LEU A 99 13.79 12.67 19.56
N GLU A 100 12.67 11.94 19.44
CA GLU A 100 12.69 10.49 19.28
C GLU A 100 13.43 10.07 18.01
N LEU A 101 13.31 10.85 16.93
CA LEU A 101 13.98 10.56 15.66
C LEU A 101 15.50 10.73 15.78
N ILE A 102 15.95 11.78 16.45
CA ILE A 102 17.38 12.01 16.72
C ILE A 102 17.95 10.85 17.54
N GLU A 103 17.28 10.47 18.63
CA GLU A 103 17.72 9.34 19.47
C GLU A 103 17.77 8.02 18.69
N LEU A 104 16.75 7.76 17.85
CA LEU A 104 16.71 6.59 16.99
C LEU A 104 17.88 6.58 16.00
N GLN A 105 18.13 7.71 15.33
CA GLN A 105 19.15 7.86 14.29
C GLN A 105 20.59 7.76 14.82
N CYS A 106 20.81 8.19 16.06
CA CYS A 106 22.09 8.05 16.76
C CYS A 106 22.36 6.62 17.26
N SER A 107 21.38 5.72 17.16
CA SER A 107 21.51 4.35 17.66
C SER A 107 21.96 3.37 16.58
N GLU A 108 23.24 2.99 16.61
CA GLU A 108 23.81 2.02 15.67
C GLU A 108 23.17 0.63 15.74
N SER A 109 22.70 0.21 16.92
CA SER A 109 21.97 -1.05 17.08
C SER A 109 20.63 -1.02 16.33
N HIS A 110 19.89 0.08 16.42
CA HIS A 110 18.64 0.26 15.68
C HIS A 110 18.90 0.40 14.17
N ARG A 111 19.96 1.12 13.76
CA ARG A 111 20.38 1.22 12.35
C ARG A 111 20.67 -0.15 11.75
N THR A 112 21.49 -0.94 12.43
CA THR A 112 21.83 -2.30 12.00
C THR A 112 20.59 -3.18 11.93
N LYS A 113 19.71 -3.08 12.93
CA LYS A 113 18.45 -3.83 12.96
C LYS A 113 17.52 -3.44 11.81
N PHE A 114 17.44 -2.15 11.47
CA PHE A 114 16.66 -1.67 10.33
C PHE A 114 17.18 -2.22 9.01
N ALA A 115 18.50 -2.24 8.79
CA ALA A 115 19.10 -2.77 7.57
C ALA A 115 18.85 -4.29 7.37
N LEU A 116 18.61 -5.03 8.45
CA LEU A 116 18.34 -6.47 8.41
C LEU A 116 16.86 -6.84 8.30
N LEU A 117 15.95 -5.90 8.59
CA LEU A 117 14.51 -6.15 8.68
C LEU A 117 13.75 -5.38 7.59
N SER A 118 12.55 -5.85 7.24
CA SER A 118 11.62 -5.00 6.50
C SER A 118 11.12 -3.86 7.41
N PRO A 119 10.71 -2.70 6.86
CA PRO A 119 10.18 -1.59 7.65
C PRO A 119 9.08 -2.02 8.63
N MET A 120 8.13 -2.83 8.17
CA MET A 120 7.06 -3.39 9.01
C MET A 120 7.59 -4.19 10.21
N LYS A 121 8.57 -5.07 9.99
CA LYS A 121 9.16 -5.90 11.07
C LYS A 121 9.97 -5.04 12.05
N PHE A 122 10.66 -4.02 11.55
CA PHE A 122 11.40 -3.10 12.38
C PHE A 122 10.49 -2.33 13.35
N TRP A 123 9.47 -1.64 12.83
CA TRP A 123 8.55 -0.86 13.64
C TRP A 123 7.78 -1.71 14.64
N HIS A 124 7.37 -2.92 14.25
CA HIS A 124 6.75 -3.88 15.16
C HIS A 124 7.70 -4.35 16.28
N SER A 125 9.00 -4.42 16.00
CA SER A 125 9.99 -4.79 17.02
C SER A 125 10.21 -3.68 18.05
N LEU A 126 10.03 -2.41 17.66
CA LEU A 126 10.12 -1.24 18.55
C LEU A 126 8.85 -1.10 19.41
N SER A 127 7.68 -1.44 18.85
CA SER A 127 6.42 -1.41 19.61
C SER A 127 6.44 -2.39 20.79
N ALA A 128 7.11 -3.53 20.65
CA ALA A 128 7.28 -4.50 21.73
C ALA A 128 8.15 -3.99 22.90
N SER A 129 9.10 -3.08 22.63
CA SER A 129 10.01 -2.54 23.64
C SER A 129 9.52 -1.25 24.30
N SER A 130 8.34 -0.72 23.92
CA SER A 130 7.82 0.59 24.37
C SER A 130 8.78 1.76 24.15
N ALA A 131 9.72 1.62 23.20
CA ALA A 131 10.69 2.65 22.84
C ALA A 131 10.12 3.50 21.69
N PHE A 132 10.39 4.81 21.72
CA PHE A 132 9.95 5.77 20.70
C PHE A 132 8.43 5.72 20.41
N PRO A 133 7.58 5.91 21.45
CA PRO A 133 6.13 5.73 21.32
C PRO A 133 5.49 6.64 20.26
N ALA A 134 5.96 7.88 20.10
CA ALA A 134 5.40 8.79 19.11
C ALA A 134 5.76 8.35 17.68
N LEU A 135 7.02 8.00 17.44
CA LEU A 135 7.48 7.47 16.14
C LEU A 135 6.82 6.15 15.77
N VAL A 136 6.73 5.21 16.72
CA VAL A 136 6.08 3.92 16.49
C VAL A 136 4.61 4.11 16.13
N ARG A 137 3.90 5.00 16.85
CA ARG A 137 2.50 5.33 16.53
C ARG A 137 2.37 5.87 15.10
N GLU A 138 3.24 6.80 14.72
CA GLU A 138 3.21 7.40 13.38
C GLU A 138 3.53 6.38 12.28
N ALA A 139 4.55 5.56 12.49
CA ALA A 139 4.91 4.50 11.57
C ALA A 139 3.79 3.47 11.39
N LEU A 140 3.12 3.07 12.49
CA LEU A 140 1.98 2.15 12.43
C LEU A 140 0.75 2.79 11.77
N ARG A 141 0.53 4.09 11.94
CA ARG A 141 -0.49 4.84 11.20
C ARG A 141 -0.25 4.73 9.70
N LEU A 142 0.97 4.99 9.25
CA LEU A 142 1.34 4.89 7.83
C LEU A 142 1.28 3.46 7.30
N ALA A 143 1.69 2.48 8.10
CA ALA A 143 1.56 1.06 7.77
C ALA A 143 0.11 0.59 7.61
N SER A 144 -0.84 1.26 8.29
CA SER A 144 -2.26 0.94 8.18
C SER A 144 -2.91 1.46 6.90
N LEU A 145 -2.23 2.35 6.17
CA LEU A 145 -2.71 2.81 4.88
C LEU A 145 -2.63 1.67 3.88
N PHE A 146 -3.79 1.23 3.39
CA PHE A 146 -3.86 0.17 2.40
C PHE A 146 -3.27 0.65 1.08
N GLY A 147 -2.14 0.07 0.67
CA GLY A 147 -1.56 0.35 -0.64
C GLY A 147 -2.50 -0.01 -1.78
N SER A 148 -3.24 -1.10 -1.66
CA SER A 148 -4.15 -1.53 -2.71
C SER A 148 -5.53 -1.88 -2.19
N THR A 149 -6.51 -1.79 -3.07
CA THR A 149 -7.83 -2.39 -2.86
C THR A 149 -7.78 -3.91 -2.88
N TYR A 150 -6.63 -4.56 -3.10
CA TYR A 150 -6.50 -6.01 -3.15
C TYR A 150 -7.09 -6.67 -1.89
N SER A 151 -6.81 -6.13 -0.70
CA SER A 151 -7.39 -6.64 0.55
C SER A 151 -8.92 -6.51 0.57
N CYS A 152 -9.45 -5.41 0.05
CA CYS A 152 -10.89 -5.20 -0.13
C CYS A 152 -11.48 -6.14 -1.19
N GLU A 153 -10.83 -6.31 -2.33
CA GLU A 153 -11.23 -7.19 -3.44
C GLU A 153 -11.20 -8.67 -3.04
N GLN A 154 -10.18 -9.09 -2.28
CA GLN A 154 -10.11 -10.42 -1.68
C GLN A 154 -11.22 -10.62 -0.66
N LEU A 155 -11.52 -9.61 0.18
CA LEU A 155 -12.64 -9.66 1.12
C LEU A 155 -13.98 -9.81 0.38
N PHE A 156 -14.22 -9.03 -0.66
CA PHE A 156 -15.42 -9.14 -1.50
C PHE A 156 -15.49 -10.49 -2.22
N SER A 157 -14.37 -11.00 -2.72
CA SER A 157 -14.31 -12.31 -3.36
C SER A 157 -14.62 -13.46 -2.38
N ARG A 158 -14.05 -13.42 -1.17
CA ARG A 158 -14.29 -14.42 -0.11
C ARG A 158 -15.73 -14.38 0.40
N THR A 159 -16.31 -13.19 0.53
CA THR A 159 -17.72 -13.03 0.94
C THR A 159 -18.69 -13.44 -0.16
N LYS A 160 -18.40 -13.15 -1.43
CA LYS A 160 -19.17 -13.62 -2.58
C LYS A 160 -19.18 -15.15 -2.68
N LEU A 161 -18.05 -15.82 -2.39
CA LEU A 161 -17.95 -17.27 -2.34
C LEU A 161 -18.74 -17.88 -1.18
N LYS A 162 -18.71 -17.26 0.01
CA LYS A 162 -19.48 -17.71 1.19
C LYS A 162 -21.00 -17.48 1.04
N LYS A 163 -21.42 -16.41 0.35
CA LYS A 163 -22.84 -16.14 0.04
C LYS A 163 -23.46 -17.21 -0.87
N ASN A 164 -22.68 -17.87 -1.72
CA ASN A 164 -23.21 -18.69 -2.82
C ASN A 164 -23.27 -20.21 -2.55
N LYS A 165 -22.80 -20.71 -1.39
CA LYS A 165 -22.77 -22.17 -1.11
C LYS A 165 -23.60 -22.66 0.08
N THR A 166 -23.93 -21.82 1.07
CA THR A 166 -24.63 -22.31 2.29
C THR A 166 -25.58 -21.31 2.95
N ARG A 167 -25.73 -20.08 2.45
CA ARG A 167 -26.49 -19.03 3.18
C ARG A 167 -27.09 -17.98 2.24
N ALA A 168 -28.30 -18.24 1.73
CA ALA A 168 -29.01 -17.34 0.81
C ALA A 168 -29.66 -16.11 1.49
N GLN A 169 -29.73 -16.06 2.83
CA GLN A 169 -30.28 -14.92 3.57
C GLN A 169 -29.23 -14.38 4.54
N LEU A 170 -28.45 -13.42 4.05
CA LEU A 170 -27.66 -12.53 4.89
C LEU A 170 -28.47 -11.25 5.07
N THR A 171 -29.15 -11.14 6.21
CA THR A 171 -29.71 -9.86 6.67
C THR A 171 -28.57 -8.91 7.04
N ASP A 172 -28.75 -7.60 6.85
CA ASP A 172 -27.73 -6.57 7.15
C ASP A 172 -27.14 -6.70 8.56
N ALA A 173 -27.94 -7.15 9.52
CA ALA A 173 -27.54 -7.38 10.91
C ALA A 173 -26.38 -8.38 11.09
N HIS A 174 -26.20 -9.36 10.19
CA HIS A 174 -25.15 -10.38 10.29
C HIS A 174 -23.99 -10.17 9.29
N LEU A 175 -24.08 -9.12 8.47
CA LEU A 175 -23.09 -8.87 7.42
C LEU A 175 -21.74 -8.51 8.02
N GLN A 176 -21.73 -7.70 9.08
CA GLN A 176 -20.51 -7.29 9.79
C GLN A 176 -19.78 -8.49 10.40
N ASP A 177 -20.50 -9.38 11.09
CA ASP A 177 -19.92 -10.60 11.68
C ASP A 177 -19.36 -11.54 10.62
N VAL A 178 -20.07 -11.70 9.49
CA VAL A 178 -19.60 -12.53 8.38
C VAL A 178 -18.37 -11.92 7.71
N LEU A 179 -18.31 -10.60 7.58
CA LEU A 179 -17.14 -9.89 7.08
C LEU A 179 -15.94 -10.10 8.01
N LEU A 180 -16.13 -9.97 9.32
CA LEU A 180 -15.09 -10.19 10.34
C LEU A 180 -14.56 -11.65 10.34
N LEU A 181 -15.46 -12.62 10.25
CA LEU A 181 -15.11 -14.05 10.13
C LEU A 181 -14.51 -14.41 8.76
N ALA A 182 -14.77 -13.61 7.73
CA ALA A 182 -14.18 -13.78 6.41
C ALA A 182 -12.82 -13.09 6.28
N SER A 183 -12.56 -12.02 7.03
CA SER A 183 -11.30 -11.28 7.00
C SER A 183 -10.27 -11.81 8.01
N SER A 184 -10.72 -12.32 9.17
CA SER A 184 -9.82 -12.79 10.22
C SER A 184 -9.17 -14.15 9.90
N SER A 185 -7.93 -14.32 10.35
CA SER A 185 -7.22 -15.60 10.43
C SER A 185 -7.40 -16.28 11.79
N ILE A 186 -8.27 -15.71 12.64
CA ILE A 186 -8.55 -16.20 13.99
C ILE A 186 -9.28 -17.53 13.83
N LYS A 187 -8.68 -18.61 14.32
CA LYS A 187 -9.36 -19.89 14.39
C LYS A 187 -10.37 -19.80 15.54
N PRO A 188 -11.68 -20.02 15.29
CA PRO A 188 -12.63 -20.11 16.39
C PRO A 188 -12.25 -21.29 17.27
N ASP A 189 -12.24 -21.07 18.58
CA ASP A 189 -12.06 -22.13 19.58
C ASP A 189 -13.37 -22.92 19.71
N ILE A 190 -13.56 -23.85 18.78
CA ILE A 190 -14.78 -24.66 18.66
C ILE A 190 -14.93 -25.58 19.87
N ASP A 191 -13.83 -26.03 20.46
CA ASP A 191 -13.84 -26.96 21.58
C ASP A 191 -14.41 -26.27 22.83
N SER A 192 -13.96 -25.06 23.15
CA SER A 192 -14.52 -24.22 24.21
C SER A 192 -16.00 -23.87 23.97
N LEU A 193 -16.37 -23.59 22.71
CA LEU A 193 -17.75 -23.28 22.34
C LEU A 193 -18.69 -24.51 22.44
N SER A 194 -18.17 -25.70 22.18
CA SER A 194 -18.91 -26.95 22.28
C SER A 194 -19.13 -27.37 23.73
N ALA A 195 -18.13 -27.16 24.59
CA ALA A 195 -18.18 -27.46 26.02
C ALA A 195 -19.16 -26.56 26.79
N SER A 196 -19.34 -25.32 26.34
CA SER A 196 -20.27 -24.35 26.95
C SER A 196 -21.73 -24.55 26.52
N LYS A 197 -22.01 -25.43 25.56
CA LYS A 197 -23.36 -25.70 25.07
C LYS A 197 -23.97 -26.91 25.80
N ASN A 198 -24.77 -26.63 26.83
CA ASN A 198 -25.55 -27.65 27.53
C ASN A 198 -26.43 -28.41 26.53
N HIS A 199 -26.14 -29.71 26.37
CA HIS A 199 -26.99 -30.60 25.60
C HIS A 199 -28.35 -30.70 26.31
N GLN A 200 -29.44 -30.40 25.60
CA GLN A 200 -30.77 -30.80 26.09
C GLN A 200 -30.82 -32.32 25.97
N PRO A 201 -30.99 -33.07 27.07
CA PRO A 201 -31.20 -34.50 26.97
C PRO A 201 -32.54 -34.74 26.26
N SER A 202 -32.49 -35.44 25.14
CA SER A 202 -33.68 -35.93 24.45
C SER A 202 -34.40 -36.93 25.35
N HIS A 203 -35.72 -36.77 25.50
CA HIS A 203 -36.61 -37.70 26.18
C HIS A 203 -36.84 -38.98 25.38
#